data_AF-A0A942BUA0-F1
#
_entry.id   AF-A0A942BUA0-F1
#
_cell.length_a   1.000
_cell.length_b   1.000
_cell.length_c   1.000
_cell.angle_alpha   90.00
_cell.angle_beta   90.00
_cell.angle_gamma   90.00
#
_symmetry.space_group_name_H-M   'P 1'
#
loop_
_entity.id
_entity.type
_entity.pdbx_description
1 polymer ?
#
loop_
_entity_poly.entity_id
_entity_poly.type
_entity_poly.pdbx_seq_one_letter_code
_entity_poly.pdbx_strand_id
1 'polypeptide(L)' 'SATDFPTQGDFDGDGKTDLAVWRPNADPTQNYFYVRTSSGGALAQTEWGQNGDYPVNNYNAH' A
#
# COMPACT_ATOMS: atom_id res chain seq x y z
N SER A 1 -4.46 -8.81 -15.82
CA SER A 1 -3.10 -8.88 -15.24
C SER A 1 -2.93 -7.62 -14.41
N ALA A 2 -2.68 -7.75 -13.11
CA ALA A 2 -2.38 -6.62 -12.23
C ALA A 2 -0.87 -6.59 -12.02
N THR A 3 -0.26 -5.41 -12.14
CA THR A 3 1.17 -5.20 -11.86
C THR A 3 1.27 -4.61 -10.45
N ASP A 4 2.12 -5.18 -9.60
CA ASP A 4 2.33 -4.65 -8.25
C ASP A 4 3.39 -3.55 -8.26
N PHE A 5 3.07 -2.41 -7.65
CA PHE A 5 3.99 -1.30 -7.42
C PHE A 5 4.33 -1.23 -5.93
N PRO A 6 5.60 -1.46 -5.53
CA PRO A 6 5.97 -1.44 -4.14
C PRO A 6 5.91 -0.02 -3.57
N THR A 7 5.50 0.08 -2.31
CA THR A 7 5.64 1.30 -1.49
C THR A 7 5.88 0.93 -0.03
N GLN A 8 6.32 1.89 0.75
CA GLN A 8 6.61 1.71 2.16
C GLN A 8 6.32 2.96 2.97
N GLY A 9 6.03 2.77 4.25
CA GLY A 9 5.79 3.83 5.22
C GLY A 9 5.36 3.24 6.56
N ASP A 10 5.25 4.09 7.58
CA ASP A 10 4.61 3.73 8.86
C ASP A 10 3.11 4.03 8.73
N PHE A 11 2.30 2.99 8.49
CA PHE A 11 0.86 3.13 8.24
C PHE A 11 0.01 2.79 9.47
N ASP A 12 0.59 2.16 10.50
CA ASP A 12 -0.08 1.84 11.76
C ASP A 12 0.39 2.67 12.96
N GLY A 13 1.42 3.49 12.77
CA GLY A 13 1.92 4.46 13.74
C GLY A 13 2.82 3.85 14.81
N ASP A 14 3.45 2.71 14.55
CA ASP A 14 4.33 2.01 15.50
C ASP A 14 5.81 2.46 15.45
N GLY A 15 6.14 3.40 14.56
CA GLY A 15 7.49 3.92 14.36
C GLY A 15 8.38 3.01 13.50
N LYS A 16 7.84 1.92 12.91
CA LYS A 16 8.58 1.05 11.98
C LYS A 16 7.97 1.12 10.58
N THR A 17 8.81 0.74 9.61
CA THR A 17 8.38 0.70 8.20
C THR A 17 7.57 -0.56 7.93
N ASP A 18 6.38 -0.37 7.37
CA ASP A 18 5.49 -1.42 6.87
C ASP A 18 5.76 -1.73 5.40
N LEU A 19 5.39 -2.95 5.00
CA LEU A 19 5.46 -3.38 3.60
C LEU A 19 4.14 -3.07 2.91
N ALA A 20 4.18 -2.41 1.76
CA ALA A 20 2.96 -2.11 1.02
C ALA A 20 3.11 -2.28 -0.49
N VAL A 21 1.99 -2.55 -1.15
CA VAL A 21 1.89 -2.58 -2.62
C VAL A 21 0.64 -1.85 -3.09
N TRP A 22 0.81 -1.05 -4.14
CA TRP A 22 -0.28 -0.55 -4.98
C TRP A 22 -0.53 -1.54 -6.11
N ARG A 23 -1.78 -1.98 -6.25
CA ARG A 23 -2.21 -2.91 -7.29
C ARG A 23 -3.36 -2.30 -8.11
N PRO A 24 -3.06 -1.67 -9.25
CA PRO A 24 -4.08 -1.34 -10.24
C PRO A 24 -4.61 -2.61 -10.91
N ASN A 25 -5.92 -2.63 -11.18
CA ASN A 25 -6.59 -3.76 -11.81
C ASN A 25 -7.11 -3.44 -13.21
N ALA A 26 -7.48 -4.50 -13.93
CA ALA A 26 -8.08 -4.36 -15.27
C ALA A 26 -9.46 -3.68 -15.19
N ASP A 27 -10.20 -3.95 -14.12
CA ASP A 27 -11.35 -3.14 -13.73
C ASP A 27 -10.83 -1.90 -12.98
N PRO A 28 -10.98 -0.68 -13.54
CA PRO A 28 -10.45 0.54 -12.93
C PRO A 28 -11.18 0.94 -11.64
N THR A 29 -12.27 0.26 -11.28
CA THR A 29 -12.97 0.48 -10.02
C THR A 29 -12.39 -0.34 -8.87
N GLN A 30 -11.63 -1.40 -9.16
CA GLN A 30 -11.17 -2.38 -8.18
C GLN A 30 -9.67 -2.24 -7.89
N ASN A 31 -9.17 -1.03 -7.66
CA ASN A 31 -7.74 -0.84 -7.35
C ASN A 31 -7.49 -0.87 -5.85
N TYR A 32 -6.37 -1.44 -5.43
CA TYR A 32 -6.12 -1.67 -4.01
C TYR A 32 -4.72 -1.25 -3.57
N PHE A 33 -4.67 -0.63 -2.39
CA PHE A 33 -3.47 -0.59 -1.56
C PHE A 33 -3.53 -1.75 -0.58
N TYR A 34 -2.48 -2.56 -0.55
CA TYR A 34 -2.28 -3.60 0.46
C TYR A 34 -1.12 -3.19 1.35
N VAL A 35 -1.33 -3.27 2.66
CA VAL A 35 -0.31 -2.97 3.67
C VAL A 35 -0.20 -4.15 4.61
N ARG A 36 1.02 -4.64 4.82
CA ARG A 36 1.34 -5.60 5.88
C ARG A 36 2.08 -4.86 6.99
N THR A 37 1.39 -4.68 8.11
CA THR A 37 1.89 -3.92 9.25
C THR A 37 3.09 -4.60 9.87
N SER A 38 4.05 -3.81 10.29
CA SER A 38 5.23 -4.23 11.02
C SER A 38 4.87 -4.57 12.48
N SER A 39 3.80 -3.96 13.02
CA SER A 39 3.18 -4.41 14.27
C SER A 39 2.35 -5.68 14.03
N GLY A 40 2.91 -6.83 14.40
CA GLY A 40 2.19 -8.11 14.41
C GLY A 40 1.88 -8.72 13.03
N GLY A 41 2.16 -8.04 11.92
CA GLY A 41 2.02 -8.62 10.57
C GLY A 41 0.61 -8.62 9.99
N ALA A 42 -0.29 -7.77 10.50
CA ALA A 42 -1.67 -7.69 10.04
C ALA A 42 -1.74 -7.19 8.58
N LEU A 43 -2.73 -7.67 7.82
CA LEU A 43 -2.97 -7.22 6.45
C LEU A 43 -4.12 -6.22 6.43
N ALA A 44 -3.86 -4.99 6.00
CA ALA A 44 -4.85 -4.00 5.66
C ALA A 44 -5.01 -3.91 4.14
N GLN A 45 -6.26 -3.78 3.68
CA GLN A 45 -6.61 -3.61 2.27
C GLN A 45 -7.54 -2.42 2.13
N THR A 46 -7.23 -1.50 1.21
CA THR A 46 -8.04 -0.31 0.95
C THR A 46 -8.29 -0.16 -0.54
N GLU A 47 -9.57 -0.10 -0.93
CA GLU A 47 -10.00 0.14 -2.32
C GLU A 47 -10.00 1.64 -2.60
N TRP A 48 -9.01 2.11 -3.36
CA TRP A 48 -8.86 3.53 -3.69
C TRP A 48 -7.89 3.74 -4.85
N GLY A 49 -7.81 4.97 -5.38
CA GLY A 49 -6.93 5.33 -6.49
C GLY A 49 -7.45 4.90 -7.87
N GLN A 50 -6.74 5.31 -8.91
CA GLN A 50 -7.09 5.07 -10.31
C GLN A 50 -5.90 4.54 -11.11
N ASN A 51 -6.17 3.90 -12.25
CA ASN A 51 -5.11 3.44 -13.15
C ASN A 51 -4.26 4.61 -13.64
N GLY A 52 -2.94 4.49 -13.49
CA GLY A 52 -1.97 5.55 -13.78
C GLY A 52 -1.45 6.27 -12.55
N ASP A 53 -2.05 6.06 -11.38
CA ASP A 53 -1.47 6.50 -10.12
C ASP A 53 -0.21 5.68 -9.79
N TYR A 54 0.76 6.34 -9.16
CA TYR A 54 1.98 5.73 -8.66
C TYR A 54 2.07 5.95 -7.16
N PRO A 55 2.37 4.92 -6.36
CA PRO A 55 2.49 5.10 -4.94
C PRO A 55 3.76 5.90 -4.62
N VAL A 56 3.73 6.64 -3.52
CA VAL A 56 4.88 7.40 -3.02
C VAL A 56 5.28 6.82 -1.67
N ASN A 57 6.58 6.63 -1.47
CA ASN A 57 7.11 6.21 -0.18
C ASN A 57 6.98 7.35 0.83
N ASN A 58 6.56 7.00 2.04
CA ASN A 58 6.64 7.90 3.18
C ASN A 58 7.80 7.44 4.08
N TYR A 59 8.86 8.25 4.19
CA TYR A 59 10.02 7.93 5.04
C TYR A 59 9.89 8.42 6.48
N ASN A 60 8.74 8.99 6.84
CA ASN A 60 8.51 9.49 8.19
C ASN A 60 8.16 8.30 9.11
N ALA A 61 9.18 7.53 9.50
CA ALA A 61 9.13 6.68 10.68
C ALA A 61 9.25 7.62 11.88
N HIS A 62 8.17 7.82 12.61
CA HIS A 62 8.14 8.72 13.76
C HIS A 62 8.94 8.15 14.95
#